data_AF-A0A969DVH1-F1
#
_entry.id   AF-A0A969DVH1-F1
#
_cell.length_a   1.000
_cell.length_b   1.000
_cell.length_c   1.000
_cell.angle_alpha   90.00
_cell.angle_beta   90.00
_cell.angle_gamma   90.00
#
_symmetry.space_group_name_H-M   'P 1'
#
loop_
_entity.id
_entity.type
_entity.pdbx_description
1 polymer ?
#
loop_
_entity_poly.entity_id
_entity_poly.type
_entity_poly.pdbx_seq_one_letter_code
_entity_poly.pdbx_strand_id
1 'polypeptide(L)'
;MQTGNAELHGFSHLYLAEALYQQNEETEALYHGCLAMYLLEQRGATEWRQAAGIVSIIQGKRSAEEFDQALQARRSDTIGLIGVDGFDHLPRLLEQYRQ
;
A
#
# COMPACT_ATOMS: atom_id res chain seq x y z
N MET A 1 19.77 -17.30 5.32
CA MET A 1 18.32 -17.51 5.55
C MET A 1 17.77 -16.25 6.18
N GLN A 2 17.12 -15.37 5.42
CA GLN A 2 16.51 -14.15 5.94
C GLN A 2 15.05 -14.09 5.49
N THR A 3 14.35 -15.22 5.63
CA THR A 3 12.98 -15.38 5.15
C THR A 3 11.94 -14.89 6.17
N GLY A 4 12.33 -14.60 7.42
CA GLY A 4 11.40 -14.22 8.49
C GLY A 4 11.07 -12.72 8.64
N ASN A 5 11.78 -11.81 7.95
CA ASN A 5 11.60 -10.37 8.20
C ASN A 5 10.55 -9.72 7.28
N ALA A 6 10.47 -10.14 6.02
CA ALA A 6 9.75 -9.36 5.03
C ALA A 6 8.24 -9.68 4.94
N GLU A 7 7.80 -10.90 5.32
CA GLU A 7 6.38 -11.18 5.61
C GLU A 7 5.91 -10.36 6.81
N LEU A 8 6.71 -10.35 7.87
CA LEU A 8 6.46 -9.54 9.05
C LEU A 8 6.31 -8.05 8.69
N HIS A 9 7.11 -7.54 7.75
CA HIS A 9 7.02 -6.16 7.28
C HIS A 9 5.71 -5.88 6.52
N GLY A 10 5.24 -6.81 5.67
CA GLY A 10 3.96 -6.69 4.96
C GLY A 10 2.78 -6.59 5.93
N PHE A 11 2.70 -7.50 6.91
CA PHE A 11 1.66 -7.46 7.95
C PHE A 11 1.78 -6.23 8.85
N SER A 12 3.00 -5.83 9.24
CA SER A 12 3.22 -4.63 10.04
C SER A 12 2.70 -3.38 9.32
N HIS A 13 2.96 -3.26 8.02
CA HIS A 13 2.43 -2.16 7.21
C HIS A 13 0.92 -2.20 7.06
N LEU A 14 0.31 -3.39 6.95
CA LEU A 14 -1.14 -3.53 6.93
C LEU A 14 -1.76 -3.00 8.22
N TYR A 15 -1.26 -3.44 9.38
CA TYR A 15 -1.75 -2.97 10.68
C TYR A 15 -1.53 -1.46 10.88
N LEU A 16 -0.40 -0.92 10.44
CA LEU A 16 -0.15 0.53 10.47
C LEU A 16 -1.16 1.27 9.59
N ALA A 17 -1.40 0.79 8.37
CA ALA A 17 -2.36 1.41 7.46
C ALA A 17 -3.77 1.46 8.08
N GLU A 18 -4.21 0.38 8.71
CA GLU A 18 -5.50 0.32 9.41
C GLU A 18 -5.57 1.31 10.58
N ALA A 19 -4.55 1.30 11.45
CA ALA A 19 -4.51 2.17 12.61
C ALA A 19 -4.44 3.66 12.23
N LEU A 20 -3.68 4.01 11.20
CA LEU A 20 -3.57 5.37 10.69
C LEU A 20 -4.86 5.82 10.00
N TYR A 21 -5.51 4.92 9.25
CA TYR A 21 -6.81 5.21 8.64
C TYR A 21 -7.87 5.49 9.71
N GLN A 22 -7.90 4.71 10.79
CA GLN A 22 -8.80 4.94 11.94
C GLN A 22 -8.53 6.27 12.65
N GLN A 23 -7.31 6.81 12.57
CA GLN A 23 -6.91 8.09 13.14
C GLN A 23 -7.09 9.28 12.17
N ASN A 24 -7.64 9.04 10.98
CA ASN A 24 -7.75 10.02 9.88
C ASN A 24 -6.39 10.51 9.32
N GLU A 25 -5.31 9.78 9.59
CA GLU A 25 -3.99 10.04 9.00
C GLU A 25 -3.88 9.41 7.60
N GLU A 26 -4.77 9.84 6.71
CA GLU A 26 -5.02 9.15 5.43
C GLU A 26 -3.81 9.10 4.49
N THR A 27 -2.92 10.10 4.53
CA THR A 27 -1.70 10.11 3.69
C THR A 27 -0.71 9.05 4.16
N GLU A 28 -0.54 8.87 5.47
CA GLU A 28 0.32 7.81 6.01
C GLU A 28 -0.33 6.43 5.85
N ALA A 29 -1.65 6.37 6.03
CA ALA A 29 -2.43 5.16 5.79
C ALA A 29 -2.30 4.69 4.33
N LEU A 30 -2.34 5.63 3.38
CA LEU A 30 -2.14 5.35 1.95
C LEU A 30 -0.74 4.80 1.70
N TYR A 31 0.30 5.46 2.22
CA TYR A 31 1.69 5.02 2.07
C TYR A 31 1.90 3.59 2.58
N HIS A 32 1.49 3.31 3.82
CA HIS A 32 1.62 1.98 4.40
C HIS A 32 0.70 0.94 3.73
N GLY A 33 -0.49 1.35 3.29
CA GLY A 33 -1.39 0.49 2.52
C GLY A 33 -0.77 0.04 1.20
N CYS A 34 -0.12 0.94 0.46
CA CYS A 34 0.59 0.59 -0.78
C CYS A 34 1.75 -0.38 -0.54
N LEU A 35 2.55 -0.15 0.50
CA LEU A 35 3.65 -1.05 0.87
C LEU A 35 3.14 -2.44 1.25
N ALA A 36 2.13 -2.50 2.12
CA ALA A 36 1.51 -3.75 2.54
C ALA A 36 0.94 -4.53 1.35
N MET A 37 0.20 -3.84 0.47
CA MET A 37 -0.41 -4.43 -0.71
C MET A 37 0.64 -5.11 -1.59
N TYR A 38 1.72 -4.42 -1.94
CA TYR A 38 2.78 -4.98 -2.78
C TYR A 38 3.56 -6.11 -2.08
N LEU A 39 3.96 -5.90 -0.82
CA LEU A 39 4.78 -6.87 -0.09
C LEU A 39 4.03 -8.17 0.20
N LEU A 40 2.73 -8.10 0.46
CA LEU A 40 1.90 -9.28 0.70
C LEU A 40 1.57 -9.98 -0.63
N GLU A 41 1.32 -9.24 -1.70
CA GLU A 41 1.02 -9.84 -3.01
C GLU A 41 2.20 -10.63 -3.57
N GLN A 42 3.43 -10.08 -3.51
CA GLN A 42 4.63 -10.79 -3.96
C GLN A 42 4.86 -12.14 -3.28
N ARG A 43 4.25 -12.34 -2.11
CA ARG A 43 4.37 -13.56 -1.31
C ARG A 43 3.15 -14.47 -1.42
N GLY A 44 2.15 -14.07 -2.21
CA GLY A 44 0.89 -14.80 -2.35
C GLY A 44 -0.01 -14.74 -1.11
N ALA A 45 0.23 -13.82 -0.18
CA ALA A 45 -0.58 -13.66 1.03
C ALA A 45 -1.89 -12.95 0.70
N THR A 46 -3.03 -13.59 0.98
CA THR A 46 -4.37 -13.08 0.60
C THR A 46 -4.72 -11.70 1.18
N GLU A 47 -4.07 -11.33 2.26
CA GLU A 47 -4.22 -10.07 3.01
C GLU A 47 -3.77 -8.85 2.20
N TRP A 48 -3.08 -9.03 1.07
CA TRP A 48 -2.85 -7.94 0.12
C TRP A 48 -4.15 -7.27 -0.32
N ARG A 49 -5.26 -8.03 -0.39
CA ARG A 49 -6.59 -7.50 -0.72
C ARG A 49 -7.17 -6.62 0.38
N GLN A 50 -6.82 -6.86 1.64
CA GLN A 50 -7.21 -6.01 2.77
C GLN A 50 -6.50 -4.65 2.67
N ALA A 51 -5.20 -4.66 2.38
CA ALA A 51 -4.44 -3.44 2.09
C ALA A 51 -5.01 -2.68 0.89
N ALA A 52 -5.32 -3.37 -0.22
CA ALA A 52 -5.93 -2.78 -1.41
C ALA A 52 -7.31 -2.16 -1.11
N GLY A 53 -8.08 -2.74 -0.18
CA GLY A 53 -9.34 -2.17 0.30
C GLY A 53 -9.15 -0.82 0.98
N ILE A 54 -8.18 -0.69 1.88
CA ILE A 54 -7.86 0.58 2.57
C ILE A 54 -7.44 1.63 1.55
N VAL A 55 -6.52 1.28 0.64
CA VAL A 55 -6.05 2.19 -0.42
C VAL A 55 -7.21 2.64 -1.31
N SER A 56 -8.10 1.71 -1.70
CA SER A 56 -9.26 2.02 -2.53
C SER A 56 -10.28 2.92 -1.81
N ILE A 57 -10.47 2.75 -0.51
CA ILE A 57 -11.32 3.63 0.30
C ILE A 57 -10.75 5.05 0.32
N ILE A 58 -9.45 5.19 0.59
CA ILE A 58 -8.78 6.51 0.61
C ILE A 58 -8.85 7.16 -0.78
N GLN A 59 -8.63 6.38 -1.84
CA GLN A 59 -8.78 6.85 -3.21
C GLN A 59 -10.21 7.32 -3.51
N GLY A 60 -11.23 6.64 -3.01
CA GLY A 60 -12.63 7.02 -3.19
C GLY A 60 -13.04 8.30 -2.47
N LYS A 61 -12.29 8.72 -1.44
CA LYS A 61 -12.53 9.99 -0.71
C LYS A 61 -11.87 11.20 -1.36
N ARG A 62 -10.97 11.00 -2.32
CA ARG A 62 -10.14 12.04 -2.94
C ARG A 62 -10.44 12.13 -4.43
N SER A 63 -10.17 13.28 -5.04
CA SER A 63 -10.09 13.36 -6.49
C SER A 63 -8.90 12.52 -6.99
N ALA A 64 -8.92 12.13 -8.26
CA ALA A 64 -7.82 11.37 -8.87
C ALA A 64 -6.49 12.13 -8.81
N GLU A 65 -6.53 13.46 -8.92
CA GLU A 65 -5.35 14.33 -8.84
C GLU A 65 -4.78 14.39 -7.41
N GLU A 66 -5.63 14.54 -6.38
CA GLU A 66 -5.19 14.54 -4.98
C GLU A 66 -4.62 13.18 -4.56
N PHE A 67 -5.15 12.09 -5.09
CA PHE A 67 -4.62 10.75 -4.87
C PHE A 67 -3.24 10.57 -5.50
N ASP A 68 -3.07 10.98 -6.76
CA ASP A 68 -1.77 10.91 -7.44
C ASP A 68 -0.75 11.80 -6.72
N GLN A 69 -1.10 13.04 -6.37
CA GLN A 69 -0.21 13.92 -5.60
C GLN A 69 0.23 13.30 -4.27
N ALA A 70 -0.68 12.64 -3.54
CA ALA A 70 -0.35 11.96 -2.29
C ALA A 70 0.61 10.77 -2.49
N LEU A 71 0.44 10.00 -3.57
CA LEU A 71 1.38 8.94 -3.94
C LEU A 71 2.74 9.50 -4.35
N GLN A 72 2.77 10.55 -5.17
CA GLN A 72 4.00 11.19 -5.63
C GLN A 72 4.77 11.82 -4.47
N ALA A 73 4.09 12.37 -3.47
CA ALA A 73 4.72 12.95 -2.28
C ALA A 73 5.57 11.94 -1.48
N ARG A 74 5.19 10.67 -1.53
CA ARG A 74 5.90 9.56 -0.86
C ARG A 74 6.72 8.68 -1.80
N ARG A 75 6.80 9.03 -3.10
CA ARG A 75 7.41 8.20 -4.14
C ARG A 75 8.85 7.78 -3.82
N SER A 76 9.70 8.72 -3.39
CA SER A 76 11.09 8.41 -3.06
C SER A 76 11.21 7.40 -1.91
N ASP A 77 10.39 7.56 -0.87
CA ASP A 77 10.34 6.64 0.29
C ASP A 77 9.84 5.26 -0.15
N THR A 78 8.76 5.24 -0.93
CA THR A 78 8.16 3.99 -1.42
C THR A 78 9.15 3.22 -2.31
N ILE A 79 9.78 3.89 -3.28
CA ILE A 79 10.77 3.27 -4.16
C ILE A 79 11.99 2.76 -3.39
N GLY A 80 12.42 3.48 -2.34
CA GLY A 80 13.50 3.03 -1.47
C GLY A 80 13.21 1.67 -0.80
N LEU A 81 11.94 1.32 -0.64
CA LEU A 81 11.52 0.08 0.02
C LEU A 81 11.14 -1.05 -0.96
N ILE A 82 10.38 -0.73 -2.02
CA ILE A 82 9.81 -1.73 -2.94
C ILE A 82 10.39 -1.68 -4.35
N GLY A 83 11.31 -0.75 -4.61
CA GLY A 83 11.88 -0.50 -5.94
C GLY A 83 10.95 0.26 -6.87
N VAL A 84 11.49 0.68 -8.02
CA VAL A 84 10.73 1.38 -9.06
C VAL A 84 9.65 0.46 -9.62
N ASP A 85 10.02 -0.79 -9.94
CA ASP A 85 9.09 -1.78 -10.48
C ASP A 85 7.92 -2.05 -9.52
N GLY A 86 8.19 -2.05 -8.20
CA GLY A 86 7.15 -2.23 -7.20
C GLY A 86 6.18 -1.06 -7.12
N PHE A 87 6.70 0.17 -7.22
CA PHE A 87 5.86 1.37 -7.26
C PHE A 87 4.97 1.38 -8.52
N ASP A 88 5.55 1.06 -9.68
CA ASP A 88 4.84 1.01 -10.95
C ASP A 88 3.82 -0.15 -11.00
N HIS A 89 3.95 -1.15 -10.13
CA HIS A 89 3.01 -2.26 -10.01
C HIS A 89 1.75 -1.92 -9.20
N LEU A 90 1.78 -0.89 -8.35
CA LEU A 90 0.66 -0.54 -7.46
C LEU A 90 -0.66 -0.28 -8.19
N PRO A 91 -0.72 0.48 -9.31
CA PRO A 91 -1.97 0.69 -10.04
C PRO A 91 -2.59 -0.61 -10.55
N ARG A 92 -1.75 -1.54 -11.02
CA ARG A 92 -2.18 -2.85 -11.51
C ARG A 92 -2.78 -3.71 -10.40
N LEU A 93 -2.19 -3.68 -9.20
CA LEU A 93 -2.74 -4.38 -8.03
C LEU A 93 -4.12 -3.84 -7.64
N LEU A 94 -4.33 -2.53 -7.70
CA LEU A 94 -5.63 -1.91 -7.45
C LEU A 94 -6.66 -2.28 -8.51
N GLU A 95 -6.26 -2.35 -9.79
CA GLU A 95 -7.13 -2.86 -10.85
C GLU A 95 -7.52 -4.32 -10.61
N GLN A 96 -6.55 -5.18 -10.26
CA GLN A 96 -6.80 -6.59 -9.94
C GLN A 96 -7.71 -6.77 -8.73
N TYR A 97 -7.61 -5.90 -7.72
CA TYR A 97 -8.50 -5.93 -6.55
C TYR A 97 -9.96 -5.58 -6.89
N ARG A 98 -10.18 -4.72 -7.91
CA ARG A 98 -11.51 -4.26 -8.31
C ARG A 98 -12.27 -5.22 -9.23
N GLN A 99 -11.59 -6.25 -9.74
CA GLN A 99 -12.17 -7.31 -10.56
C GLN A 99 -12.72 -8.44 -9.69
#